data_AF-A0A9D6KX62-F1
#
_entry.id   AF-A0A9D6KX62-F1
#
_cell.length_a   1.000
_cell.length_b   1.000
_cell.length_c   1.000
_cell.angle_alpha   90.00
_cell.angle_beta   90.00
_cell.angle_gamma   90.00
#
_symmetry.space_group_name_H-M   'P 1'
#
loop_
_entity.id
_entity.type
_entity.pdbx_description
1 polymer ?
#
loop_
_entity_poly.entity_id
_entity_poly.type
_entity_poly.pdbx_seq_one_letter_code
_entity_poly.pdbx_strand_id
1 'polypeptide(L)' 'MARIEGQVRGIAKMIEEDRYCIDIVTQIEAARAALARVESDLLRGHLKHCVHEAMVSKDSAARERVIEELVGVIRR' A
#
# COMPACT_ATOMS: atom_id res chain seq x y z
N MET A 1 -9.16 4.96 4.54
CA MET A 1 -8.09 5.34 5.48
C MET A 1 -8.55 5.33 6.94
N ALA A 2 -9.63 6.03 7.31
CA ALA A 2 -10.11 6.11 8.71
C ALA A 2 -10.19 4.77 9.46
N ARG A 3 -10.57 3.67 8.79
CA ARG A 3 -10.60 2.32 9.39
C ARG A 3 -9.20 1.81 9.80
N ILE A 4 -8.21 1.93 8.91
CA ILE A 4 -6.83 1.45 9.16
C ILE A 4 -6.19 2.29 10.27
N GLU A 5 -6.40 3.60 10.23
CA GLU A 5 -5.96 4.51 11.27
C GLU A 5 -6.54 4.15 12.65
N GLY A 6 -7.82 3.77 12.70
CA GLY A 6 -8.47 3.23 13.89
C GLY A 6 -7.86 1.92 14.37
N GLN A 7 -7.49 1.01 13.46
CA GLN A 7 -6.79 -0.23 13.81
C GLN A 7 -5.42 0.05 14.44
N VAL A 8 -4.63 0.97 13.85
CA VAL A 8 -3.30 1.34 14.37
C VAL A 8 -3.41 1.97 15.77
N ARG A 9 -4.36 2.89 15.98
CA ARG A 9 -4.65 3.42 17.32
C ARG A 9 -5.08 2.33 18.31
N GLY A 10 -5.92 1.40 17.84
CA GLY A 10 -6.35 0.26 18.64
C GLY A 10 -5.17 -0.60 19.11
N ILE A 11 -4.24 -0.92 18.20
CA ILE A 11 -3.02 -1.67 18.51
C ILE A 11 -2.19 -0.94 19.57
N ALA A 12 -1.97 0.37 19.41
CA ALA A 12 -1.21 1.16 20.40
C ALA A 12 -1.84 1.06 21.80
N LYS A 13 -3.17 1.22 21.89
CA LYS A 13 -3.90 1.07 23.15
C LYS A 13 -3.78 -0.34 23.73
N MET A 14 -3.83 -1.39 22.90
CA MET A 14 -3.66 -2.77 23.40
C MET A 14 -2.28 -3.00 24.02
N ILE A 15 -1.24 -2.34 23.50
CA ILE A 15 0.13 -2.39 24.06
C ILE A 15 0.17 -1.65 25.40
N GLU A 16 -0.42 -0.44 25.48
CA GLU A 16 -0.50 0.34 26.71
C GLU A 16 -1.27 -0.39 27.83
N GLU A 17 -2.29 -1.16 27.46
CA GLU A 17 -3.10 -1.99 28.36
C GLU A 17 -2.48 -3.36 28.69
N ASP A 18 -1.25 -3.63 28.22
CA ASP A 18 -0.51 -4.88 28.42
C ASP A 18 -1.32 -6.13 28.06
N ARG A 19 -2.07 -6.04 26.95
CA ARG A 19 -2.92 -7.14 26.46
C ARG A 19 -2.09 -8.31 25.95
N TYR A 20 -2.73 -9.48 25.92
CA TYR A 20 -2.09 -10.71 25.46
C TYR A 20 -1.45 -10.56 24.08
N CYS A 21 -0.16 -10.90 23.99
CA CYS A 21 0.65 -10.59 22.83
C CYS A 21 0.11 -11.18 21.52
N ILE A 22 -0.53 -12.35 21.56
CA ILE A 22 -1.10 -12.99 20.38
C ILE A 22 -2.28 -12.19 19.81
N ASP A 23 -3.08 -11.53 20.66
CA ASP A 23 -4.16 -10.66 20.20
C ASP A 23 -3.60 -9.44 19.46
N ILE A 24 -2.52 -8.86 20.01
CA ILE A 24 -1.84 -7.70 19.41
C ILE A 24 -1.27 -8.08 18.05
N VAL A 25 -0.56 -9.21 17.95
CA VAL A 25 -0.04 -9.74 16.68
C VAL A 25 -1.18 -9.96 15.68
N THR A 26 -2.30 -10.53 16.12
CA THR A 26 -3.47 -10.73 15.25
C THR A 26 -4.02 -9.42 14.70
N GLN A 27 -4.09 -8.36 15.51
CA GLN A 27 -4.52 -7.04 15.04
C GLN A 27 -3.50 -6.38 14.10
N ILE A 28 -2.20 -6.57 14.33
CA ILE A 28 -1.14 -6.12 13.43
C ILE A 28 -1.31 -6.77 12.05
N GLU A 29 -1.51 -8.09 12.00
CA GLU A 29 -1.73 -8.79 10.73
C GLU A 29 -2.99 -8.30 10.00
N ALA A 30 -4.07 -8.00 10.73
CA ALA A 30 -5.27 -7.40 10.17
C ALA A 30 -5.01 -6.00 9.58
N ALA A 31 -4.20 -5.17 10.23
CA ALA A 31 -3.81 -3.85 9.72
C ALA A 31 -2.90 -3.97 8.49
N ARG A 32 -1.94 -4.90 8.50
CA ARG A 32 -1.06 -5.19 7.36
C ARG A 32 -1.85 -5.64 6.14
N ALA A 33 -2.80 -6.56 6.30
CA ALA A 33 -3.65 -7.02 5.21
C ALA A 33 -4.51 -5.89 4.62
N ALA A 34 -5.01 -4.98 5.47
CA ALA A 34 -5.76 -3.82 5.02
C ALA A 34 -4.88 -2.83 4.23
N LEU A 35 -3.63 -2.61 4.66
CA LEU A 35 -2.66 -1.77 3.94
C LEU A 35 -2.28 -2.39 2.60
N ALA A 36 -2.00 -3.69 2.55
CA ALA A 36 -1.66 -4.40 1.31
C ALA A 36 -2.77 -4.32 0.26
N ARG A 37 -4.04 -4.33 0.70
CA ARG A 37 -5.18 -4.09 -0.21
C ARG A 37 -5.15 -2.67 -0.79
N VAL A 38 -4.91 -1.67 0.05
CA VAL A 38 -4.86 -0.26 -0.39
C VAL A 38 -3.70 -0.03 -1.36
N GLU A 39 -2.53 -0.60 -1.05
CA GLU A 39 -1.38 -0.61 -1.94
C GLU A 39 -1.72 -1.22 -3.30
N SER A 40 -2.36 -2.40 -3.31
CA SER A 40 -2.78 -3.08 -4.54
C SER A 40 -3.77 -2.25 -5.36
N ASP A 41 -4.72 -1.58 -4.70
CA ASP A 41 -5.71 -0.73 -5.36
C ASP A 41 -5.06 0.53 -5.96
N LEU A 42 -4.11 1.15 -5.24
CA LEU A 42 -3.33 2.28 -5.74
C LEU A 42 -2.46 1.90 -6.94
N LEU A 43 -1.75 0.78 -6.84
CA LEU A 43 -0.91 0.27 -7.93
C LEU A 43 -1.77 -0.01 -9.17
N ARG A 44 -2.93 -0.65 -9.00
CA ARG A 44 -3.88 -0.88 -10.09
C ARG A 44 -4.35 0.44 -10.72
N GLY A 45 -4.61 1.47 -9.92
CA GLY A 45 -4.96 2.80 -10.43
C GLY A 45 -3.83 3.44 -11.24
N HIS A 46 -2.60 3.36 -10.76
CA HIS A 46 -1.41 3.87 -11.45
C HIS A 46 -1.18 3.16 -12.79
N LEU A 47 -1.31 1.82 -12.82
CA LEU A 47 -1.21 1.03 -14.06
C LEU A 47 -2.28 1.43 -15.09
N LYS A 48 -3.50 1.73 -14.64
CA LYS A 48 -4.62 2.06 -15.54
C LYS A 48 -4.55 3.47 -16.12
N HIS A 49 -3.99 4.43 -15.38
CA HIS A 49 -3.94 5.82 -15.81
C HIS A 49 -2.54 6.19 -16.28
N CYS A 50 -1.57 6.29 -15.36
CA CYS A 50 -0.24 6.82 -15.66
C CYS A 50 0.54 5.92 -16.65
N VAL A 51 0.53 4.61 -16.44
CA VAL A 51 1.22 3.68 -17.37
C VAL A 51 0.52 3.63 -18.72
N HIS A 52 -0.81 3.53 -18.72
CA HIS A 52 -1.58 3.53 -19.96
C HIS A 52 -1.31 4.80 -20.79
N GLU A 53 -1.43 5.99 -20.18
CA GLU A 53 -1.16 7.28 -20.82
C GLU A 53 0.26 7.38 -21.37
N ALA A 54 1.26 6.93 -20.60
CA ALA A 54 2.63 6.89 -21.07
C ALA A 54 2.80 5.97 -22.29
N MET A 55 2.14 4.80 -22.30
CA MET A 55 2.24 3.84 -23.40
C MET A 55 1.61 4.32 -24.71
N VAL A 56 0.51 5.09 -24.65
CA VAL A 56 -0.08 5.71 -25.85
C VAL A 56 0.61 7.00 -26.29
N SER A 57 1.50 7.55 -25.45
CA SER A 57 2.32 8.71 -25.80
C SER A 57 3.41 8.37 -26.83
N LYS A 58 3.75 9.33 -27.69
CA LYS A 58 4.91 9.24 -28.60
C LYS A 58 6.24 9.52 -27.90
N ASP A 59 6.21 9.98 -26.65
CA ASP A 59 7.40 10.28 -25.86
C ASP A 59 8.01 8.99 -25.28
N SER A 60 9.15 8.55 -25.81
CA SER A 60 9.89 7.39 -25.31
C SER A 60 10.50 7.62 -23.93
N ALA A 61 10.90 8.84 -23.58
CA ALA A 61 11.45 9.15 -22.26
C ALA A 61 10.37 9.11 -21.18
N ALA A 62 9.14 9.55 -21.49
CA ALA A 62 8.00 9.37 -20.59
C ALA A 62 7.68 7.89 -20.33
N ARG A 63 7.77 7.04 -21.36
CA ARG A 63 7.57 5.59 -21.23
C ARG A 63 8.60 4.94 -20.32
N GLU A 64 9.88 5.24 -20.53
CA GLU A 64 10.97 4.67 -19.72
C GLU A 64 10.83 5.05 -18.25
N ARG A 65 10.58 6.33 -17.95
CA ARG A 65 10.41 6.82 -16.57
C ARG A 65 9.33 6.08 -15.80
N VAL A 66 8.17 5.88 -16.43
CA VAL A 66 7.02 5.24 -15.77
C VAL A 66 7.27 3.74 -15.56
N ILE A 67 8.02 3.09 -16.47
CA ILE A 67 8.45 1.70 -16.29
C ILE A 67 9.45 1.58 -15.14
N GLU A 68 10.46 2.46 -15.07
CA GLU A 68 11.44 2.47 -13.99
C GLU A 68 10.77 2.72 -12.62
N GLU A 69 9.80 3.62 -12.55
CA GLU A 69 9.00 3.87 -11.34
C GLU A 69 8.27 2.60 -10.89
N LEU A 70 7.60 1.91 -11.80
CA LEU A 70 6.87 0.67 -11.52
C LEU A 70 7.81 -0.45 -11.04
N VAL A 71 8.96 -0.61 -11.69
CA VAL A 71 9.99 -1.58 -11.28
C VAL A 71 10.51 -1.24 -9.88
N GLY A 72 10.69 0.05 -9.56
CA GLY A 72 11.09 0.51 -8.24
C GLY A 72 10.06 0.24 -7.14
N VAL A 73 8.77 0.25 -7.46
CA VAL A 73 7.70 -0.15 -6.52
C VAL A 73 7.75 -1.65 -6.24
N ILE A 74 7.87 -2.50 -7.26
CA ILE A 74 7.83 -3.96 -7.13
C ILE A 74 9.06 -4.54 -6.39
N ARG A 75 10.20 -3.85 -6.43
CA ARG A 75 11.44 -4.30 -5.78
C ARG A 75 11.54 -3.96 -4.29
N ARG A 76 10.60 -3.21 -3.73
CA ARG A 76 10.54 -2.89 -2.29
C ARG A 76 9.88 -4.02 -1.51
#